data_AF-A0A383WIJ2-F1
#
_entry.id   AF-A0A383WIJ2-F1
#
_cell.length_a   1.000
_cell.length_b   1.000
_cell.length_c   1.000
_cell.angle_alpha   90.00
_cell.angle_beta   90.00
_cell.angle_gamma   90.00
#
_symmetry.space_group_name_H-M   'P 1'
#
loop_
_entity.id
_entity.type
_entity.pdbx_description
1 polymer ?
#
loop_
_entity_poly.entity_id
_entity_poly.type
_entity_poly.pdbx_seq_one_letter_code
_entity_poly.pdbx_strand_id
1 'polypeptide(L)'
;MTASAAGNSTRREAIAAETFLGSNRSDSSGIVQLSLGIRQPPGSYRIKYSLVAAGDAAIPPVLTTLEVRRCMPGEVAPSPDACVACAAGSSSLHPANSSCDACPAGAACPGGSAISPLPGHWHSAATSSHTHTAVHRCPNPAACEGDRAVLAAAAGTAAPGSYADLQCSSGYRGALCRVCTAGCGMAQPFTCNMCMSMQAIIVSYTFSGLAMLAFIKVLCHYTLADNIQARARVMHIPRRPVEQREPGIAASGNGLPPAQLLKPFVLYMQYLMIIFGMQVDWPQSLALPLKALAWVWAFASPETLSVECLIDGSSAIPVAVRKVVFYLSVPVVMLAVLLLLEITLYLAACKSNSSQGWLARITPQSTSGAHL
;
A
#
# COMPACT_ATOMS: atom_id res chain seq x y z
N MET A 1 -33.43 6.77 -59.99
CA MET A 1 -33.40 6.06 -58.69
C MET A 1 -33.73 7.05 -57.60
N THR A 2 -34.60 6.69 -56.67
CA THR A 2 -35.01 7.48 -55.50
C THR A 2 -34.59 6.74 -54.24
N ALA A 3 -34.07 7.45 -53.24
CA ALA A 3 -33.72 6.88 -51.94
C ALA A 3 -34.65 7.42 -50.85
N SER A 4 -35.21 6.56 -50.01
CA SER A 4 -35.95 6.94 -48.80
C SER A 4 -35.43 6.19 -47.56
N ALA A 5 -35.53 6.78 -46.37
CA ALA A 5 -35.14 6.12 -45.13
C ALA A 5 -36.28 6.05 -44.11
N ALA A 6 -36.34 4.95 -43.36
CA ALA A 6 -37.20 4.77 -42.20
C ALA A 6 -36.35 4.38 -40.97
N GLY A 7 -36.56 5.07 -39.85
CA GLY A 7 -35.84 4.83 -38.60
C GLY A 7 -36.60 3.91 -37.65
N ASN A 8 -35.88 3.01 -36.97
CA ASN A 8 -36.45 2.14 -35.95
C ASN A 8 -36.09 2.68 -34.55
N SER A 9 -36.80 3.71 -34.09
CA SER A 9 -36.59 4.28 -32.75
C SER A 9 -37.38 3.48 -31.72
N THR A 10 -36.69 2.92 -30.73
CA THR A 10 -37.30 2.19 -29.60
C THR A 10 -37.99 3.10 -28.57
N ARG A 11 -38.07 4.41 -28.82
CA ARG A 11 -38.93 5.33 -28.04
C ARG A 11 -40.33 5.36 -28.68
N ARG A 12 -41.30 4.86 -27.92
CA ARG A 12 -42.65 4.38 -28.28
C ARG A 12 -43.60 5.25 -29.13
N GLU A 13 -43.22 6.36 -29.74
CA GLU A 13 -44.18 7.23 -30.47
C GLU A 13 -43.64 7.92 -31.75
N ALA A 14 -42.73 7.30 -32.50
CA ALA A 14 -42.32 7.83 -33.80
C ALA A 14 -43.00 7.08 -34.96
N ILE A 15 -43.97 7.74 -35.59
CA ILE A 15 -44.51 7.38 -36.91
C ILE A 15 -43.31 7.22 -37.87
N ALA A 16 -43.19 6.05 -38.49
CA ALA A 16 -42.16 5.74 -39.48
C ALA A 16 -42.40 6.56 -40.77
N ALA A 17 -42.10 7.86 -40.73
CA ALA A 17 -42.14 8.70 -41.90
C ALA A 17 -40.99 8.31 -42.84
N GLU A 18 -41.32 7.75 -44.01
CA GLU A 18 -40.34 7.60 -45.08
C GLU A 18 -39.85 9.00 -45.49
N THR A 19 -38.59 9.31 -45.22
CA THR A 19 -38.00 10.59 -45.60
C THR A 19 -37.32 10.43 -46.95
N PHE A 20 -37.71 11.23 -47.95
CA PHE A 20 -37.04 11.26 -49.25
C PHE A 20 -35.64 11.87 -49.11
N LEU A 21 -34.62 11.11 -49.48
CA LEU A 21 -33.21 11.49 -49.33
C LEU A 21 -32.63 12.12 -50.60
N GLY A 22 -33.16 11.76 -51.77
CA GLY A 22 -32.68 12.28 -53.05
C GLY A 22 -33.02 11.39 -54.24
N SER A 23 -32.75 11.92 -55.44
CA SER A 23 -32.86 11.18 -56.69
C SER A 23 -31.67 11.44 -57.61
N ASN A 24 -31.30 10.45 -58.40
CA ASN A 24 -30.38 10.62 -59.52
C ASN A 24 -30.84 9.82 -60.75
N ARG A 25 -30.39 10.24 -61.92
CA ARG A 25 -30.60 9.57 -63.21
C ARG A 25 -29.43 8.65 -63.53
N SER A 26 -29.71 7.59 -64.28
CA SER A 26 -28.67 6.73 -64.83
C SER A 26 -27.96 7.44 -65.98
N ASP A 27 -26.67 7.15 -66.14
CA ASP A 27 -25.94 7.52 -67.35
C ASP A 27 -26.32 6.61 -68.54
N SER A 28 -25.65 6.80 -69.68
CA SER A 28 -25.85 5.99 -70.88
C SER A 28 -25.44 4.51 -70.71
N SER A 29 -24.72 4.17 -69.65
CA SER A 29 -24.35 2.80 -69.31
C SER A 29 -25.34 2.14 -68.34
N GLY A 30 -26.37 2.87 -67.89
CA GLY A 30 -27.34 2.38 -66.92
C GLY A 30 -26.88 2.46 -65.47
N ILE A 31 -25.72 3.08 -65.20
CA ILE A 31 -25.17 3.22 -63.85
C ILE A 31 -25.75 4.47 -63.20
N VAL A 32 -26.17 4.33 -61.94
CA VAL A 32 -26.62 5.45 -61.10
C VAL A 32 -25.65 5.61 -59.94
N GLN A 33 -24.98 6.75 -59.85
CA GLN A 33 -24.12 7.08 -58.71
C GLN A 33 -24.86 8.06 -57.79
N LEU A 34 -25.15 7.65 -56.55
CA LEU A 34 -25.84 8.50 -55.58
C LEU A 34 -24.89 8.83 -54.42
N SER A 35 -24.77 10.12 -54.08
CA SER A 35 -24.06 10.57 -52.88
C SER A 35 -25.07 11.17 -51.91
N LEU A 36 -25.16 10.61 -50.71
CA LEU A 36 -26.14 10.99 -49.69
C LEU A 36 -25.42 11.44 -48.41
N GLY A 37 -25.67 12.67 -47.98
CA GLY A 37 -25.28 13.15 -46.66
C GLY A 37 -26.41 12.86 -45.67
N ILE A 38 -26.17 11.99 -44.69
CA ILE A 38 -27.19 11.59 -43.71
C ILE A 38 -26.84 12.20 -42.35
N ARG A 39 -27.77 12.99 -41.80
CA ARG A 39 -27.74 13.50 -40.42
C ARG A 39 -28.95 12.96 -39.69
N GLN A 40 -28.72 11.95 -38.85
CA GLN A 40 -29.76 11.26 -38.10
C GLN A 40 -29.22 10.92 -36.71
N PRO A 41 -30.10 10.80 -35.69
CA PRO A 41 -29.67 10.33 -34.39
C PRO A 41 -29.04 8.93 -34.42
N PRO A 42 -28.33 8.53 -33.36
CA PRO A 42 -27.82 7.17 -33.27
C PRO A 42 -28.93 6.11 -33.35
N GLY A 43 -28.77 5.13 -34.22
CA GLY A 43 -29.77 4.10 -34.46
C GLY A 43 -29.55 3.33 -35.76
N SER A 44 -30.38 2.32 -35.99
CA SER A 44 -30.39 1.55 -37.23
C SER A 44 -31.52 2.04 -38.14
N TYR A 45 -31.17 2.35 -39.38
CA TYR A 45 -32.04 2.88 -40.41
C TYR A 45 -32.07 1.92 -41.61
N ARG A 46 -33.25 1.78 -42.22
CA ARG A 46 -33.38 1.08 -43.50
C ARG A 46 -33.51 2.11 -44.61
N ILE A 47 -32.57 2.08 -45.54
CA ILE A 47 -32.59 2.89 -46.75
C ILE A 47 -33.16 2.04 -47.87
N LYS A 48 -34.22 2.53 -48.50
CA LYS A 48 -34.94 1.92 -49.60
C LYS A 48 -34.60 2.67 -50.87
N TYR A 49 -34.07 1.96 -51.85
CA TYR A 49 -33.80 2.48 -53.18
C TYR A 49 -34.83 1.94 -54.16
N SER A 50 -35.60 2.82 -54.77
CA SER A 50 -36.60 2.48 -55.79
C SER A 50 -36.25 3.12 -57.13
N LEU A 51 -36.58 2.45 -58.23
CA LEU A 51 -36.50 3.03 -59.57
C LEU A 51 -37.86 3.64 -59.91
N VAL A 52 -37.86 4.95 -60.15
CA VAL A 52 -38.99 5.64 -60.79
C VAL A 52 -38.83 5.41 -62.28
N ALA A 53 -39.31 4.27 -62.77
CA ALA A 53 -39.21 3.91 -64.18
C ALA A 53 -40.19 4.75 -65.03
N ALA A 54 -39.76 5.08 -66.25
CA ALA A 54 -40.66 5.58 -67.30
C ALA A 54 -41.18 4.37 -68.10
N GLY A 55 -42.13 3.61 -67.54
CA GLY A 55 -42.74 2.43 -68.20
C GLY A 55 -43.29 1.38 -67.23
N ASP A 56 -43.99 0.37 -67.76
CA ASP A 56 -44.75 -0.64 -67.00
C ASP A 56 -43.90 -1.74 -66.31
N ALA A 57 -42.57 -1.70 -66.44
CA ALA A 57 -41.68 -2.70 -65.84
C ALA A 57 -41.40 -2.37 -64.36
N ALA A 58 -42.07 -3.08 -63.45
CA ALA A 58 -41.86 -2.96 -62.00
C ALA A 58 -40.53 -3.61 -61.56
N ILE A 59 -39.52 -2.80 -61.24
CA ILE A 59 -38.24 -3.27 -60.68
C ILE A 59 -38.34 -3.25 -59.14
N PRO A 60 -38.04 -4.36 -58.44
CA PRO A 60 -38.13 -4.41 -56.98
C PRO A 60 -37.12 -3.45 -56.32
N PRO A 61 -37.48 -2.82 -55.19
CA PRO A 61 -36.58 -1.92 -54.48
C PRO A 61 -35.42 -2.67 -53.82
N VAL A 62 -34.26 -2.03 -53.75
CA VAL A 62 -33.09 -2.52 -52.99
C VAL A 62 -33.14 -1.93 -51.58
N LEU A 63 -32.95 -2.76 -50.56
CA LEU A 63 -32.89 -2.34 -49.17
C LEU A 63 -31.45 -2.41 -48.66
N THR A 64 -31.00 -1.36 -47.98
CA THR A 64 -29.69 -1.32 -47.31
C THR A 64 -29.87 -0.84 -45.88
N THR A 65 -29.10 -1.40 -44.96
CA THR A 65 -29.10 -0.98 -43.55
C THR A 65 -27.97 0.03 -43.31
N LEU A 66 -28.31 1.16 -42.70
CA LEU A 66 -27.36 2.13 -42.20
C LEU A 66 -27.41 2.11 -40.67
N GLU A 67 -26.26 2.02 -40.02
CA GLU A 67 -26.15 2.17 -38.58
C GLU A 67 -25.43 3.48 -38.27
N VAL A 68 -26.14 4.40 -37.60
CA VAL A 68 -25.54 5.60 -37.04
C VAL A 68 -25.08 5.25 -35.63
N ARG A 69 -23.77 5.24 -35.41
CA ARG A 69 -23.19 4.91 -34.11
C ARG A 69 -23.61 5.92 -33.05
N ARG A 70 -23.68 5.45 -31.79
CA ARG A 70 -23.78 6.34 -30.63
C ARG A 70 -22.44 7.04 -30.39
N CYS A 71 -22.49 8.14 -29.65
CA CYS A 71 -21.27 8.74 -29.14
C CYS A 71 -20.53 7.72 -28.27
N MET A 72 -19.21 7.76 -28.30
CA MET A 72 -18.36 6.89 -27.50
C MET A 72 -17.76 7.68 -26.33
N PRO A 73 -17.18 7.03 -25.30
CA PRO A 73 -16.47 7.74 -24.24
C PRO A 73 -15.41 8.65 -24.86
N GLY A 74 -15.50 9.93 -24.54
CA GLY A 74 -14.67 11.00 -25.06
C GLY A 74 -15.35 11.88 -26.09
N GLU A 75 -16.59 11.55 -26.42
CA GLU A 75 -17.47 12.37 -27.23
C GLU A 75 -18.69 12.80 -26.42
N VAL A 76 -19.31 13.88 -26.87
CA VAL A 76 -20.56 14.41 -26.32
C VAL A 76 -21.54 14.65 -27.46
N ALA A 77 -22.83 14.63 -27.14
CA ALA A 77 -23.91 14.86 -28.08
C ALA A 77 -24.53 16.25 -27.84
N PRO A 78 -23.89 17.35 -28.29
CA PRO A 78 -24.45 18.69 -28.12
C PRO A 78 -25.75 18.86 -28.92
N SER A 79 -25.92 18.06 -29.99
CA SER A 79 -27.13 17.91 -30.77
C SER A 79 -27.46 16.42 -30.92
N PRO A 80 -28.73 16.03 -31.20
CA PRO A 80 -29.13 14.64 -31.29
C PRO A 80 -28.49 13.87 -32.46
N ASP A 81 -27.94 14.57 -33.44
CA ASP A 81 -27.42 14.06 -34.72
C ASP A 81 -25.89 14.19 -34.88
N ALA A 82 -25.16 14.65 -33.85
CA ALA A 82 -23.72 14.82 -33.91
C ALA A 82 -23.03 14.35 -32.63
N CYS A 83 -21.89 13.67 -32.80
CA CYS A 83 -20.96 13.37 -31.73
C CYS A 83 -19.71 14.22 -31.91
N VAL A 84 -19.39 15.03 -30.90
CA VAL A 84 -18.22 15.91 -30.92
C VAL A 84 -17.22 15.42 -29.88
N ALA A 85 -15.99 15.18 -30.32
CA ALA A 85 -14.90 14.79 -29.42
C ALA A 85 -14.54 15.94 -28.48
N CYS A 86 -14.24 15.61 -27.22
CA CYS A 86 -13.79 16.59 -26.24
C CYS A 86 -12.40 17.13 -26.58
N ALA A 87 -12.27 18.46 -26.55
CA ALA A 87 -11.00 19.15 -26.79
C ALA A 87 -10.04 18.99 -25.60
N ALA A 88 -8.75 19.25 -25.83
CA ALA A 88 -7.75 19.27 -24.76
C ALA A 88 -8.14 20.21 -23.61
N GLY A 89 -7.89 19.78 -22.38
CA GLY A 89 -8.37 20.44 -21.16
C GLY A 89 -9.78 20.04 -20.74
N SER A 90 -10.47 19.23 -21.54
CA SER A 90 -11.78 18.65 -21.21
C SER A 90 -11.81 17.14 -21.46
N SER A 91 -12.76 16.46 -20.86
CA SER A 91 -12.98 15.02 -21.07
C SER A 91 -14.45 14.67 -20.95
N SER A 92 -14.87 13.53 -21.50
CA SER A 92 -16.19 12.96 -21.25
C SER A 92 -16.07 11.46 -21.07
N LEU A 93 -16.56 10.93 -19.96
CA LEU A 93 -16.67 9.47 -19.75
C LEU A 93 -18.07 8.96 -20.10
N HIS A 94 -19.03 9.87 -20.27
CA HIS A 94 -20.43 9.57 -20.50
C HIS A 94 -20.84 10.07 -21.89
N PRO A 95 -21.06 9.17 -22.85
CA PRO A 95 -21.44 9.60 -24.19
C PRO A 95 -22.85 10.22 -24.28
N ALA A 96 -23.62 10.15 -23.20
CA ALA A 96 -24.94 10.79 -23.09
C ALA A 96 -24.84 12.27 -22.65
N ASN A 97 -23.66 12.76 -22.27
CA ASN A 97 -23.48 14.17 -21.90
C ASN A 97 -23.61 15.06 -23.13
N SER A 98 -24.22 16.24 -22.95
CA SER A 98 -24.35 17.25 -24.00
C SER A 98 -23.13 18.18 -24.10
N SER A 99 -22.27 18.20 -23.07
CA SER A 99 -21.05 19.01 -23.01
C SER A 99 -19.92 18.23 -22.33
N CYS A 100 -18.69 18.53 -22.69
CA CYS A 100 -17.51 17.93 -22.06
C CYS A 100 -17.29 18.50 -20.66
N ASP A 101 -16.83 17.65 -19.75
CA ASP A 101 -16.49 18.04 -18.39
C ASP A 101 -15.10 18.69 -18.36
N ALA A 102 -14.92 19.69 -17.51
CA ALA A 102 -13.60 20.29 -17.27
C ALA A 102 -12.64 19.26 -16.66
N CYS A 103 -11.36 19.34 -17.03
CA CYS A 103 -10.36 18.42 -16.48
C CYS A 103 -10.26 18.56 -14.94
N PRO A 104 -10.31 17.46 -14.17
CA PRO A 104 -10.24 17.53 -12.72
C PRO A 104 -8.87 18.05 -12.26
N ALA A 105 -8.86 18.72 -11.10
CA ALA A 105 -7.63 19.23 -10.51
C ALA A 105 -6.63 18.09 -10.23
N GLY A 106 -5.36 18.32 -10.53
CA GLY A 106 -4.32 17.29 -10.39
C GLY A 106 -4.25 16.30 -11.56
N ALA A 107 -4.90 16.59 -12.68
CA ALA A 107 -4.87 15.78 -13.89
C ALA A 107 -4.57 16.60 -15.16
N ALA A 108 -4.14 15.91 -16.21
CA ALA A 108 -4.04 16.39 -17.57
C ALA A 108 -5.00 15.59 -18.46
N CYS A 109 -5.80 16.31 -19.25
CA CYS A 109 -6.78 15.72 -20.16
C CYS A 109 -6.39 16.13 -21.59
N PRO A 110 -5.79 15.25 -22.39
CA PRO A 110 -5.43 15.58 -23.78
C PRO A 110 -6.65 15.74 -24.70
N GLY A 111 -7.85 15.44 -24.19
CA GLY A 111 -9.11 15.40 -24.94
C GLY A 111 -9.72 14.00 -24.92
N GLY A 112 -10.87 13.84 -25.55
CA GLY A 112 -11.56 12.56 -25.57
C GLY A 112 -11.98 12.09 -24.16
N SER A 113 -11.75 10.82 -23.85
CA SER A 113 -12.04 10.19 -22.54
C SER A 113 -10.79 10.02 -21.67
N ALA A 114 -9.63 10.43 -22.17
CA ALA A 114 -8.37 10.20 -21.49
C ALA A 114 -8.19 11.18 -20.32
N ILE A 115 -7.95 10.64 -19.14
CA ILE A 115 -7.60 11.39 -17.93
C ILE A 115 -6.29 10.81 -17.41
N SER A 116 -5.23 11.61 -17.44
CA SER A 116 -3.92 11.25 -16.93
C SER A 116 -3.63 12.04 -15.66
N PRO A 117 -3.49 11.42 -14.48
CA PRO A 117 -3.10 12.16 -13.28
C PRO A 117 -1.76 12.85 -13.49
N LEU A 118 -1.53 13.95 -12.78
CA LEU A 118 -0.24 14.65 -12.71
C LEU A 118 0.69 13.94 -11.70
N PRO A 119 2.00 14.28 -11.66
CA PRO A 119 2.90 13.86 -10.59
C PRO A 119 2.34 14.08 -9.19
N GLY A 120 2.54 13.09 -8.31
CA GLY A 120 2.02 13.10 -6.95
C GLY A 120 0.50 12.85 -6.82
N HIS A 121 -0.17 12.53 -7.92
CA HIS A 121 -1.60 12.19 -7.93
C HIS A 121 -1.83 10.79 -8.50
N TRP A 122 -2.95 10.19 -8.12
CA TRP A 122 -3.36 8.84 -8.50
C TRP A 122 -4.83 8.81 -8.88
N HIS A 123 -5.17 7.93 -9.82
CA HIS A 123 -6.48 7.75 -10.39
C HIS A 123 -6.83 6.27 -10.46
N SER A 124 -8.05 5.92 -10.03
CA SER A 124 -8.41 4.51 -9.83
C SER A 124 -8.59 3.71 -11.11
N ALA A 125 -9.06 4.34 -12.19
CA ALA A 125 -9.29 3.67 -13.46
C ALA A 125 -9.37 4.68 -14.60
N ALA A 126 -8.71 4.38 -15.73
CA ALA A 126 -8.69 5.26 -16.89
C ALA A 126 -10.08 5.65 -17.43
N THR A 127 -11.10 4.81 -17.23
CA THR A 127 -12.42 4.93 -17.90
C THR A 127 -13.62 4.78 -16.96
N SER A 128 -13.48 5.01 -15.64
CA SER A 128 -14.59 4.75 -14.70
C SER A 128 -15.81 5.67 -14.93
N SER A 129 -16.88 5.08 -15.45
CA SER A 129 -18.01 5.82 -16.02
C SER A 129 -19.09 6.25 -15.02
N HIS A 130 -18.89 6.35 -13.70
CA HIS A 130 -20.04 6.69 -12.83
C HIS A 130 -19.81 7.60 -11.63
N THR A 131 -18.66 7.59 -10.95
CA THR A 131 -18.55 8.34 -9.68
C THR A 131 -17.11 8.50 -9.18
N HIS A 132 -16.12 7.97 -9.91
CA HIS A 132 -14.75 7.82 -9.42
C HIS A 132 -13.72 8.53 -10.29
N THR A 133 -14.14 9.57 -11.03
CA THR A 133 -13.24 10.54 -11.69
C THR A 133 -12.50 11.45 -10.69
N ALA A 134 -12.46 11.05 -9.42
CA ALA A 134 -11.68 11.73 -8.41
C ALA A 134 -10.21 11.34 -8.61
N VAL A 135 -9.43 12.32 -9.02
CA VAL A 135 -7.97 12.23 -8.95
C VAL A 135 -7.57 12.58 -7.52
N HIS A 136 -6.88 11.64 -6.87
CA HIS A 136 -6.50 11.73 -5.47
C HIS A 136 -5.04 12.13 -5.33
N ARG A 137 -4.72 12.98 -4.36
CA ARG A 137 -3.31 13.20 -3.96
C ARG A 137 -2.76 11.97 -3.28
N CYS A 138 -1.53 11.61 -3.62
CA CYS A 138 -0.84 10.51 -2.97
C CYS A 138 -0.29 10.93 -1.61
N PRO A 139 -0.39 10.08 -0.57
CA PRO A 139 0.24 10.33 0.72
C PRO A 139 1.76 10.53 0.59
N ASN A 140 2.39 9.78 -0.31
CA ASN A 140 3.77 9.96 -0.73
C ASN A 140 3.79 10.39 -2.21
N PRO A 141 4.02 11.68 -2.53
CA PRO A 141 4.03 12.15 -3.90
C PRO A 141 5.01 11.40 -4.81
N ALA A 142 6.20 11.05 -4.28
CA ALA A 142 7.24 10.33 -5.02
C ALA A 142 6.85 8.88 -5.35
N ALA A 143 5.88 8.30 -4.63
CA ALA A 143 5.33 6.99 -4.96
C ALA A 143 4.46 7.02 -6.23
N CYS A 144 3.93 8.19 -6.60
CA CYS A 144 3.03 8.39 -7.74
C CYS A 144 3.75 9.15 -8.86
N GLU A 145 4.96 8.71 -9.19
CA GLU A 145 5.83 9.23 -10.25
C GLU A 145 6.13 8.15 -11.31
N GLY A 146 5.13 7.34 -11.65
CA GLY A 146 5.23 6.36 -12.73
C GLY A 146 5.49 6.99 -14.11
N ASP A 147 5.86 6.14 -15.08
CA ASP A 147 6.18 6.56 -16.45
C ASP A 147 4.95 7.14 -17.16
N ARG A 148 5.01 8.46 -17.42
CA ARG A 148 3.90 9.21 -18.01
C ARG A 148 3.67 8.91 -19.48
N ALA A 149 4.70 8.50 -20.22
CA ALA A 149 4.54 8.12 -21.61
C ALA A 149 3.73 6.83 -21.71
N VAL A 150 4.04 5.86 -20.85
CA VAL A 150 3.29 4.60 -20.76
C VAL A 150 1.87 4.85 -20.25
N LEU A 151 1.71 5.71 -19.24
CA LEU A 151 0.40 6.04 -18.70
C LEU A 151 -0.51 6.73 -19.73
N ALA A 152 0.04 7.65 -20.52
CA ALA A 152 -0.70 8.33 -21.59
C ALA A 152 -1.12 7.35 -22.69
N ALA A 153 -0.26 6.39 -23.07
CA ALA A 153 -0.60 5.34 -24.02
C ALA A 153 -1.67 4.37 -23.49
N ALA A 154 -1.67 4.14 -22.17
CA ALA A 154 -2.64 3.29 -21.47
C ALA A 154 -3.99 3.97 -21.22
N ALA A 155 -4.06 5.31 -21.25
CA ALA A 155 -5.25 6.10 -20.99
C ALA A 155 -6.28 5.93 -22.13
N GLY A 156 -7.14 4.92 -22.00
CA GLY A 156 -8.23 4.63 -22.95
C GLY A 156 -8.31 3.16 -23.38
N THR A 157 -7.26 2.37 -23.14
CA THR A 157 -7.17 0.96 -23.60
C THR A 157 -6.78 -0.02 -22.50
N ALA A 158 -6.24 0.45 -21.38
CA ALA A 158 -5.70 -0.42 -20.34
C ALA A 158 -6.79 -1.12 -19.50
N ALA A 159 -6.50 -2.37 -19.14
CA ALA A 159 -7.29 -3.12 -18.18
C ALA A 159 -7.25 -2.44 -16.79
N PRO A 160 -8.33 -2.49 -15.99
CA PRO A 160 -8.46 -1.75 -14.72
C PRO A 160 -7.34 -2.00 -13.70
N GLY A 161 -6.69 -3.16 -13.71
CA GLY A 161 -5.63 -3.52 -12.78
C GLY A 161 -4.24 -2.98 -13.16
N SER A 162 -3.89 -2.98 -14.45
CA SER A 162 -2.55 -2.52 -14.88
C SER A 162 -2.43 -1.00 -14.83
N TYR A 163 -3.52 -0.28 -15.12
CA TYR A 163 -3.51 1.19 -15.12
C TYR A 163 -3.16 1.79 -13.75
N ALA A 164 -3.69 1.22 -12.66
CA ALA A 164 -3.41 1.70 -11.31
C ALA A 164 -1.93 1.55 -10.93
N ASP A 165 -1.30 0.45 -11.34
CA ASP A 165 0.10 0.15 -11.03
C ASP A 165 1.07 0.93 -11.93
N LEU A 166 0.69 1.24 -13.18
CA LEU A 166 1.50 2.07 -14.10
C LEU A 166 1.71 3.51 -13.60
N GLN A 167 0.87 3.98 -12.69
CA GLN A 167 0.99 5.30 -12.06
C GLN A 167 2.04 5.34 -10.95
N CYS A 168 2.45 4.17 -10.47
CA CYS A 168 3.36 4.04 -9.34
C CYS A 168 4.83 4.06 -9.81
N SER A 169 5.69 4.65 -9.00
CA SER A 169 7.14 4.53 -9.18
C SER A 169 7.63 3.13 -8.81
N SER A 170 8.86 2.81 -9.21
CA SER A 170 9.45 1.50 -8.94
C SER A 170 9.49 1.21 -7.43
N GLY A 171 9.10 0.00 -7.05
CA GLY A 171 8.98 -0.39 -5.63
C GLY A 171 7.58 -0.22 -5.03
N TYR A 172 6.68 0.49 -5.72
CA TYR A 172 5.32 0.80 -5.26
C TYR A 172 4.26 0.19 -6.17
N ARG A 173 3.08 -0.10 -5.61
CA ARG A 173 1.91 -0.62 -6.34
C ARG A 173 0.60 -0.37 -5.58
N GLY A 174 -0.51 -0.69 -6.24
CA GLY A 174 -1.86 -0.67 -5.67
C GLY A 174 -2.44 0.73 -5.52
N ALA A 175 -3.57 0.82 -4.81
CA ALA A 175 -4.29 2.07 -4.65
C ALA A 175 -3.45 3.14 -3.94
N LEU A 176 -3.36 4.33 -4.55
CA LEU A 176 -2.50 5.44 -4.09
C LEU A 176 -1.02 5.07 -3.96
N CYS A 177 -0.57 4.01 -4.66
CA CYS A 177 0.80 3.51 -4.62
C CYS A 177 1.32 3.23 -3.20
N ARG A 178 0.44 2.76 -2.31
CA ARG A 178 0.74 2.58 -0.88
C ARG A 178 1.28 1.20 -0.50
N VAL A 179 1.31 0.26 -1.44
CA VAL A 179 1.74 -1.13 -1.20
C VAL A 179 3.10 -1.33 -1.84
N CYS A 180 4.03 -1.98 -1.14
CA CYS A 180 5.33 -2.28 -1.72
C CYS A 180 5.25 -3.46 -2.69
N THR A 181 6.05 -3.42 -3.76
CA THR A 181 6.24 -4.56 -4.66
C THR A 181 7.08 -5.64 -3.99
N ALA A 182 7.10 -6.84 -4.57
CA ALA A 182 8.01 -7.90 -4.11
C ALA A 182 9.47 -7.40 -4.10
N GLY A 183 10.22 -7.77 -3.05
CA GLY A 183 11.59 -7.29 -2.84
C GLY A 183 11.71 -5.89 -2.24
N CYS A 184 10.60 -5.19 -2.00
CA CYS A 184 10.56 -3.94 -1.25
C CYS A 184 9.73 -4.08 0.02
N GLY A 185 10.13 -3.39 1.09
CA GLY A 185 9.43 -3.36 2.37
C GLY A 185 9.12 -1.93 2.81
N MET A 186 8.05 -1.76 3.59
CA MET A 186 7.70 -0.46 4.15
C MET A 186 8.71 -0.04 5.21
N ALA A 187 9.42 1.06 4.99
CA ALA A 187 10.45 1.57 5.93
C ALA A 187 9.98 2.81 6.70
N GLN A 188 8.99 3.52 6.15
CA GLN A 188 8.25 4.61 6.77
C GLN A 188 6.80 4.50 6.27
N PRO A 189 5.83 5.15 6.93
CA PRO A 189 4.48 5.22 6.41
C PRO A 189 4.47 5.66 4.93
N PHE A 190 3.87 4.84 4.06
CA PHE A 190 3.76 5.07 2.61
C PHE A 190 5.09 5.16 1.84
N THR A 191 6.21 4.75 2.44
CA THR A 191 7.53 4.71 1.78
C THR A 191 8.05 3.29 1.71
N CYS A 192 8.33 2.84 0.50
CA CYS A 192 8.88 1.51 0.20
C CYS A 192 10.36 1.65 -0.12
N ASN A 193 11.17 0.84 0.57
CA ASN A 193 12.59 0.71 0.30
C ASN A 193 12.92 -0.71 -0.16
N MET A 194 13.95 -0.84 -0.97
CA MET A 194 14.51 -2.14 -1.36
C MET A 194 14.92 -2.92 -0.11
N CYS A 195 14.51 -4.18 -0.04
CA CYS A 195 14.93 -5.08 1.01
C CYS A 195 16.45 -5.32 0.92
N MET A 196 17.11 -5.38 2.08
CA MET A 196 18.49 -5.82 2.16
C MET A 196 18.61 -7.29 1.73
N SER A 197 19.82 -7.74 1.41
CA SER A 197 20.05 -9.17 1.16
C SER A 197 19.63 -10.00 2.37
N MET A 198 19.10 -11.20 2.12
CA MET A 198 18.58 -12.07 3.18
C MET A 198 19.63 -12.35 4.28
N GLN A 199 20.90 -12.44 3.91
CA GLN A 199 22.02 -12.60 4.86
C GLN A 199 22.16 -11.40 5.78
N ALA A 200 22.11 -10.17 5.25
CA ALA A 200 22.22 -8.97 6.06
C ALA A 200 21.01 -8.83 7.01
N ILE A 201 19.81 -9.23 6.56
CA ILE A 201 18.61 -9.29 7.40
C ILE A 201 18.81 -10.30 8.53
N ILE A 202 19.23 -11.52 8.25
CA ILE A 202 19.44 -12.54 9.29
C ILE A 202 20.50 -12.07 10.30
N VAL A 203 21.63 -11.52 9.83
CA VAL A 203 22.70 -11.03 10.71
C VAL A 203 22.21 -9.89 11.60
N SER A 204 21.50 -8.91 11.03
CA SER A 204 20.97 -7.77 11.77
C SER A 204 19.92 -8.17 12.81
N TYR A 205 18.97 -9.03 12.45
CA TYR A 205 17.99 -9.58 13.39
C TYR A 205 18.64 -10.40 14.50
N THR A 206 19.63 -11.25 14.15
CA THR A 206 20.35 -12.05 15.15
C THR A 206 21.08 -11.16 16.14
N PHE A 207 21.81 -10.16 15.64
CA PHE A 207 22.56 -9.22 16.47
C PHE A 207 21.64 -8.38 17.37
N SER A 208 20.59 -7.78 16.81
CA SER A 208 19.59 -7.01 17.57
C SER A 208 18.89 -7.89 18.61
N GLY A 209 18.52 -9.12 18.25
CA GLY A 209 17.92 -10.09 19.16
C GLY A 209 18.84 -10.41 20.35
N LEU A 210 20.11 -10.72 20.10
CA LEU A 210 21.10 -10.97 21.17
C LEU A 210 21.31 -9.74 22.06
N ALA A 211 21.41 -8.54 21.49
CA ALA A 211 21.53 -7.30 22.24
C ALA A 211 20.30 -7.06 23.14
N MET A 212 19.10 -7.30 22.62
CA MET A 212 17.85 -7.18 23.38
C MET A 212 17.75 -8.23 24.49
N LEU A 213 18.12 -9.48 24.23
CA LEU A 213 18.15 -10.54 25.24
C LEU A 213 19.13 -10.19 26.38
N ALA A 214 20.32 -9.69 26.05
CA ALA A 214 21.29 -9.21 27.03
C ALA A 214 20.72 -8.03 27.84
N PHE A 215 20.07 -7.07 27.18
CA PHE A 215 19.43 -5.93 27.85
C PHE A 215 18.33 -6.36 28.82
N ILE A 216 17.43 -7.26 28.39
CA ILE A 216 16.36 -7.81 29.23
C ILE A 216 16.96 -8.56 30.42
N LYS A 217 18.01 -9.38 30.21
CA LYS A 217 18.70 -10.08 31.30
C LYS A 217 19.26 -9.12 32.34
N VAL A 218 19.92 -8.04 31.91
CA VAL A 218 20.43 -6.99 32.80
C VAL A 218 19.29 -6.32 33.58
N LEU A 219 18.19 -6.00 32.90
CA LEU A 219 17.03 -5.37 33.52
C LEU A 219 16.35 -6.28 34.56
N CYS A 220 16.16 -7.55 34.23
CA CYS A 220 15.63 -8.56 35.15
C CYS A 220 16.55 -8.75 36.35
N HIS A 221 17.87 -8.81 36.16
CA HIS A 221 18.84 -8.97 37.23
C HIS A 221 18.74 -7.84 38.26
N TYR A 222 18.82 -6.59 37.80
CA TYR A 222 18.71 -5.42 38.69
C TYR A 222 17.33 -5.31 39.35
N THR A 223 16.25 -5.58 38.59
CA THR A 223 14.89 -5.53 39.14
C THR A 223 14.68 -6.60 40.21
N LEU A 224 15.20 -7.82 40.00
CA LEU A 224 15.12 -8.89 40.99
C LEU A 224 15.94 -8.56 42.24
N ALA A 225 17.16 -8.07 42.07
CA ALA A 225 18.03 -7.67 43.18
C ALA A 225 17.35 -6.60 44.07
N ASP A 226 16.78 -5.57 43.45
CA ASP A 226 16.02 -4.52 44.16
C ASP A 226 14.80 -5.09 44.88
N ASN A 227 14.05 -6.00 44.25
CA ASN A 227 12.88 -6.64 44.86
C ASN A 227 13.26 -7.50 46.08
N ILE A 228 14.39 -8.20 46.02
CA ILE A 228 14.91 -8.98 47.15
C ILE A 228 15.29 -8.04 48.31
N GLN A 229 16.00 -6.94 48.01
CA GLN A 229 16.37 -5.95 49.03
C GLN A 229 15.14 -5.27 49.65
N ALA A 230 14.13 -4.95 48.85
CA ALA A 230 12.88 -4.36 49.34
C ALA A 230 12.13 -5.32 50.29
N ARG A 231 12.06 -6.61 49.94
CA ARG A 231 11.46 -7.64 50.82
C ARG A 231 12.21 -7.79 52.14
N ALA A 232 13.54 -7.75 52.13
CA ALA A 232 14.35 -7.81 53.34
C ALA A 232 14.09 -6.61 54.28
N ARG A 233 13.89 -5.41 53.73
CA ARG A 233 13.57 -4.20 54.53
C ARG A 233 12.21 -4.30 55.22
N VAL A 234 11.18 -4.85 54.56
CA VAL A 234 9.84 -5.00 55.15
C VAL A 234 9.83 -5.98 56.32
N MET A 235 10.59 -7.09 56.24
CA MET A 235 10.66 -8.08 57.31
C MET A 235 11.39 -7.56 58.57
N HIS A 236 12.27 -6.56 58.44
CA HIS A 236 12.98 -5.95 59.56
C HIS A 236 12.32 -4.69 60.11
N ILE A 237 11.04 -4.42 59.82
CA ILE A 237 10.28 -3.38 60.53
C ILE A 237 9.74 -3.99 61.83
N PRO A 238 10.40 -3.78 63.00
CA PRO A 238 9.78 -4.12 64.26
C PRO A 238 8.47 -3.34 64.39
N ARG A 239 7.37 -4.01 64.80
CA ARG A 239 6.12 -3.37 65.20
C ARG A 239 6.39 -2.41 66.35
N ARG A 240 6.79 -1.18 66.06
CA ARG A 240 6.79 -0.09 67.04
C ARG A 240 5.47 0.66 66.90
N PRO A 241 4.82 1.01 68.02
CA PRO A 241 3.60 1.79 68.01
C PRO A 241 3.83 3.12 67.30
N VAL A 242 2.79 3.57 66.62
CA VAL A 242 2.73 4.77 65.76
C VAL A 242 3.04 6.00 66.61
N GLU A 243 4.30 6.41 66.66
CA GLU A 243 4.69 7.70 67.23
C GLU A 243 5.23 8.57 66.09
N GLN A 244 4.50 9.65 65.83
CA GLN A 244 4.68 10.61 64.75
C GLN A 244 6.16 11.03 64.64
N ARG A 245 6.85 10.55 63.62
CA ARG A 245 8.18 11.05 63.27
C ARG A 245 8.15 11.59 61.87
N GLU A 246 8.28 12.91 61.80
CA GLU A 246 8.36 13.67 60.55
C GLU A 246 9.49 13.13 59.66
N PRO A 247 9.25 13.02 58.34
CA PRO A 247 10.21 12.52 57.37
C PRO A 247 11.29 13.58 57.12
N GLY A 248 12.25 13.67 58.04
CA GLY A 248 13.52 14.34 57.78
C GLY A 248 14.28 13.57 56.72
N ILE A 249 14.37 14.14 55.51
CA ILE A 249 15.11 13.62 54.36
C ILE A 249 16.60 13.70 54.68
N ALA A 250 17.10 12.77 55.50
CA ALA A 250 18.53 12.59 55.71
C ALA A 250 19.10 11.95 54.44
N ALA A 251 19.75 12.77 53.61
CA ALA A 251 20.47 12.38 52.40
C ALA A 251 21.65 11.46 52.77
N SER A 252 21.38 10.16 52.92
CA SER A 252 22.43 9.14 52.99
C SER A 252 23.12 9.12 51.63
N GLY A 253 24.41 9.47 51.58
CA GLY A 253 25.24 9.59 50.37
C GLY A 253 25.52 8.28 49.61
N ASN A 254 24.59 7.32 49.65
CA ASN A 254 24.65 6.12 48.84
C ASN A 254 24.03 6.47 47.48
N GLY A 255 24.82 6.34 46.41
CA GLY A 255 24.39 6.65 45.04
C GLY A 255 23.06 5.98 44.67
N LEU A 256 22.33 6.59 43.72
CA LEU A 256 21.04 6.06 43.29
C LEU A 256 21.19 4.60 42.81
N PRO A 257 20.32 3.69 43.27
CA PRO A 257 20.37 2.29 42.83
C PRO A 257 20.16 2.22 41.31
N PRO A 258 20.93 1.39 40.57
CA PRO A 258 20.87 1.33 39.10
C PRO A 258 19.47 1.11 38.52
N ALA A 259 18.59 0.37 39.21
CA ALA A 259 17.23 0.13 38.70
C ALA A 259 16.35 1.39 38.71
N GLN A 260 16.65 2.39 39.55
CA GLN A 260 15.96 3.69 39.53
C GLN A 260 16.35 4.53 38.30
N LEU A 261 17.53 4.31 37.71
CA LEU A 261 17.94 4.96 36.46
C LEU A 261 17.46 4.17 35.23
N LEU A 262 17.47 2.85 35.32
CA LEU A 262 17.13 1.99 34.18
C LEU A 262 15.65 2.11 33.76
N LYS A 263 14.73 2.28 34.71
CA LYS A 263 13.28 2.43 34.42
C LYS A 263 12.97 3.71 33.63
N PRO A 264 13.36 4.93 34.08
CA PRO A 264 13.23 6.14 33.28
C PRO A 264 13.94 6.05 31.94
N PHE A 265 15.10 5.38 31.88
CA PHE A 265 15.83 5.21 30.63
C PHE A 265 15.04 4.39 29.60
N VAL A 266 14.46 3.25 30.00
CA VAL A 266 13.58 2.45 29.13
C VAL A 266 12.39 3.27 28.65
N LEU A 267 11.74 4.00 29.57
CA LEU A 267 10.60 4.85 29.24
C LEU A 267 10.99 5.96 28.24
N TYR A 268 12.15 6.58 28.45
CA TYR A 268 12.70 7.60 27.55
C TYR A 268 12.97 7.02 26.16
N MET A 269 13.57 5.83 26.06
CA MET A 269 13.80 5.16 24.78
C MET A 269 12.48 4.78 24.09
N GLN A 270 11.47 4.34 24.84
CA GLN A 270 10.13 4.10 24.29
C GLN A 270 9.51 5.37 23.71
N TYR A 271 9.60 6.50 24.42
CA TYR A 271 9.10 7.78 23.90
C TYR A 271 9.87 8.25 22.67
N LEU A 272 11.20 8.10 22.64
CA LEU A 272 11.98 8.43 21.46
C LEU A 272 11.57 7.59 20.24
N MET A 273 11.26 6.30 20.43
CA MET A 273 10.78 5.44 19.36
C MET A 273 9.40 5.88 18.83
N ILE A 274 8.49 6.28 19.71
CA ILE A 274 7.17 6.83 19.32
C ILE A 274 7.35 8.13 18.54
N ILE A 275 8.21 9.02 19.03
CA ILE A 275 8.48 10.32 18.41
C ILE A 275 9.11 10.14 17.04
N PHE A 276 10.05 9.20 16.90
CA PHE A 276 10.71 8.91 15.62
C PHE A 276 9.75 8.32 14.58
N GLY A 277 8.70 7.62 15.00
CA GLY A 277 7.65 7.12 14.10
C GLY A 277 6.74 8.21 13.51
N MET A 278 6.86 9.46 13.97
CA MET A 278 6.14 10.59 13.38
C MET A 278 6.82 11.03 12.08
N GLN A 279 6.01 11.32 11.06
CA GLN A 279 6.47 11.81 9.74
C GLN A 279 6.96 13.27 9.81
N VAL A 280 8.04 13.49 10.55
CA VAL A 280 8.69 14.80 10.69
C VAL A 280 10.06 14.72 10.02
N ASP A 281 10.40 15.72 9.22
CA ASP A 281 11.72 15.85 8.61
C ASP A 281 12.75 16.24 9.67
N TRP A 282 13.28 15.24 10.37
CA TRP A 282 14.29 15.44 11.41
C TRP A 282 15.61 15.97 10.81
N PRO A 283 16.26 16.95 11.45
CA PRO A 283 17.60 17.38 11.02
C PRO A 283 18.59 16.22 11.09
N GLN A 284 19.58 16.21 10.20
CA GLN A 284 20.55 15.09 10.08
C GLN A 284 21.26 14.75 11.39
N SER A 285 21.47 15.74 12.28
CA SER A 285 22.06 15.56 13.61
C SER A 285 21.23 14.66 14.54
N LEU A 286 19.90 14.67 14.40
CA LEU A 286 18.99 13.81 15.16
C LEU A 286 18.63 12.53 14.41
N ALA A 287 18.64 12.57 13.08
CA ALA A 287 18.30 11.41 12.27
C ALA A 287 19.25 10.23 12.51
N LEU A 288 20.56 10.47 12.65
CA LEU A 288 21.54 9.40 12.89
C LEU A 288 21.34 8.68 14.23
N PRO A 289 21.30 9.38 15.40
CA PRO A 289 21.10 8.70 16.68
C PRO A 289 19.72 8.05 16.77
N LEU A 290 18.68 8.63 16.18
CA LEU A 290 17.34 8.01 16.15
C LEU A 290 17.33 6.75 15.27
N LYS A 291 18.01 6.76 14.11
CA LYS A 291 18.18 5.55 13.29
C LYS A 291 18.97 4.47 14.01
N ALA A 292 20.04 4.84 14.72
CA ALA A 292 20.83 3.90 15.51
C ALA A 292 20.00 3.30 16.65
N LEU A 293 19.24 4.13 17.36
CA LEU A 293 18.31 3.67 18.38
C LEU A 293 17.28 2.71 17.79
N ALA A 294 16.63 3.09 16.71
CA ALA A 294 15.64 2.25 16.04
C ALA A 294 16.23 0.90 15.60
N TRP A 295 17.50 0.88 15.18
CA TRP A 295 18.24 -0.36 14.85
C TRP A 295 18.48 -1.26 16.06
N VAL A 296 18.86 -0.69 17.21
CA VAL A 296 19.02 -1.45 18.45
C VAL A 296 17.68 -2.08 18.86
N TRP A 297 16.58 -1.33 18.69
CA TRP A 297 15.23 -1.76 18.98
C TRP A 297 14.51 -2.43 17.79
N ALA A 298 15.23 -2.79 16.72
CA ALA A 298 14.64 -3.33 15.50
C ALA A 298 13.85 -4.62 15.75
N PHE A 299 14.28 -5.42 16.73
CA PHE A 299 13.54 -6.62 17.14
C PHE A 299 12.15 -6.31 17.74
N ALA A 300 11.97 -5.10 18.27
CA ALA A 300 10.74 -4.64 18.91
C ALA A 300 9.96 -3.62 18.07
N SER A 301 10.53 -3.11 16.98
CA SER A 301 9.93 -2.04 16.17
C SER A 301 9.87 -2.42 14.68
N PRO A 302 8.72 -2.21 14.02
CA PRO A 302 8.56 -2.53 12.60
C PRO A 302 9.28 -1.59 11.62
N GLU A 303 9.75 -0.44 12.09
CA GLU A 303 10.16 0.65 11.21
C GLU A 303 11.54 0.41 10.54
N THR A 304 12.46 -0.31 11.20
CA THR A 304 13.83 -0.45 10.69
C THR A 304 14.07 -1.68 9.84
N LEU A 305 13.36 -2.77 10.11
CA LEU A 305 13.50 -4.02 9.40
C LEU A 305 12.10 -4.55 9.11
N SER A 306 11.54 -4.25 7.94
CA SER A 306 10.23 -4.77 7.58
C SER A 306 10.27 -6.29 7.50
N VAL A 307 9.44 -6.95 8.29
CA VAL A 307 9.20 -8.40 8.26
C VAL A 307 8.72 -8.86 6.87
N GLU A 308 8.20 -7.96 6.04
CA GLU A 308 7.87 -8.25 4.63
C GLU A 308 9.07 -8.71 3.82
N CYS A 309 10.28 -8.28 4.19
CA CYS A 309 11.51 -8.69 3.53
C CYS A 309 11.95 -10.11 3.94
N LEU A 310 11.42 -10.66 5.04
CA LEU A 310 11.76 -12.00 5.54
C LEU A 310 10.74 -13.05 5.10
N ILE A 311 9.47 -12.66 4.96
CA ILE A 311 8.37 -13.57 4.65
C ILE A 311 7.95 -13.39 3.19
N ASP A 312 8.30 -14.35 2.35
CA ASP A 312 7.88 -14.36 0.95
C ASP A 312 6.36 -14.23 0.79
N GLY A 313 5.96 -13.54 -0.28
CA GLY A 313 4.58 -13.15 -0.54
C GLY A 313 3.61 -14.28 -0.92
N SER A 314 4.02 -15.55 -0.88
CA SER A 314 3.26 -16.68 -1.43
C SER A 314 2.14 -17.21 -0.52
N SER A 315 2.04 -16.77 0.73
CA SER A 315 1.00 -17.26 1.63
C SER A 315 -0.35 -16.57 1.39
N ALA A 316 -1.45 -17.31 1.48
CA ALA A 316 -2.82 -16.79 1.39
C ALA A 316 -3.21 -15.78 2.50
N ILE A 317 -2.37 -15.61 3.53
CA ILE A 317 -2.64 -14.76 4.68
C ILE A 317 -2.30 -13.29 4.34
N PRO A 318 -3.21 -12.33 4.60
CA PRO A 318 -2.94 -10.91 4.41
C PRO A 318 -1.68 -10.46 5.17
N VAL A 319 -0.85 -9.63 4.51
CA VAL A 319 0.43 -9.13 5.05
C VAL A 319 0.25 -8.49 6.45
N ALA A 320 -0.84 -7.73 6.65
CA ALA A 320 -1.14 -7.10 7.92
C ALA A 320 -1.29 -8.12 9.07
N VAL A 321 -1.98 -9.24 8.83
CA VAL A 321 -2.17 -10.29 9.84
C VAL A 321 -0.83 -10.94 10.20
N ARG A 322 0.01 -11.23 9.20
CA ARG A 322 1.34 -11.81 9.42
C ARG A 322 2.23 -10.91 10.27
N LYS A 323 2.22 -9.60 10.00
CA LYS A 323 2.93 -8.61 10.83
C LYS A 323 2.46 -8.65 12.28
N VAL A 324 1.15 -8.59 12.51
CA VAL A 324 0.58 -8.60 13.86
C VAL A 324 0.96 -9.89 14.61
N VAL A 325 0.80 -11.05 13.98
CA VAL A 325 1.15 -12.35 14.59
C VAL A 325 2.64 -12.40 14.92
N PHE A 326 3.52 -11.96 14.01
CA PHE A 326 4.96 -11.92 14.24
C PHE A 326 5.28 -11.08 15.49
N TYR A 327 4.85 -9.82 15.55
CA TYR A 327 5.15 -8.93 16.68
C TYR A 327 4.51 -9.38 18.00
N LEU A 328 3.34 -10.04 17.97
CA LEU A 328 2.74 -10.61 19.17
C LEU A 328 3.50 -11.85 19.67
N SER A 329 4.06 -12.66 18.77
CA SER A 329 4.82 -13.86 19.13
C SER A 329 6.22 -13.55 19.64
N VAL A 330 6.83 -12.47 19.16
CA VAL A 330 8.22 -12.09 19.46
C VAL A 330 8.52 -12.04 20.98
N PRO A 331 7.75 -11.35 21.83
CA PRO A 331 8.04 -11.31 23.28
C PRO A 331 7.99 -12.69 23.94
N VAL A 332 7.06 -13.55 23.51
CA VAL A 332 6.90 -14.91 24.04
C VAL A 332 8.10 -15.77 23.64
N VAL A 333 8.52 -15.70 22.38
CA VAL A 333 9.69 -16.41 21.86
C VAL A 333 10.95 -15.94 22.59
N MET A 334 11.14 -14.64 22.77
CA MET A 334 12.28 -14.09 23.51
C MET A 334 12.33 -14.57 24.95
N LEU A 335 11.20 -14.57 25.65
CA LEU A 335 11.11 -15.07 27.01
C LEU A 335 11.48 -16.56 27.08
N ALA A 336 10.95 -17.37 26.16
CA ALA A 336 11.28 -18.78 26.08
C ALA A 336 12.79 -19.00 25.84
N VAL A 337 13.39 -18.24 24.92
CA VAL A 337 14.83 -18.28 24.64
C VAL A 337 15.66 -17.89 25.87
N LEU A 338 15.27 -16.83 26.60
CA LEU A 338 15.95 -16.44 27.84
C LEU A 338 15.89 -17.53 28.89
N LEU A 339 14.71 -18.12 29.12
CA LEU A 339 14.55 -19.20 30.09
C LEU A 339 15.37 -20.43 29.73
N LEU A 340 15.38 -20.83 28.46
CA LEU A 340 16.21 -21.92 27.97
C LEU A 340 17.70 -21.62 28.16
N LEU A 341 18.13 -20.39 27.92
CA LEU A 341 19.51 -19.96 28.13
C LEU A 341 19.90 -20.00 29.62
N GLU A 342 19.03 -19.54 30.53
CA GLU A 342 19.31 -19.63 31.97
C GLU A 342 19.32 -21.08 32.47
N ILE A 343 18.37 -21.92 32.03
CA ILE A 343 18.32 -23.34 32.40
C ILE A 343 19.59 -24.05 31.90
N THR A 344 20.02 -23.80 30.67
CA THR A 344 21.23 -24.44 30.11
C THR A 344 22.50 -23.98 30.83
N LEU A 345 22.63 -22.70 31.15
CA LEU A 345 23.75 -22.18 31.95
C LEU A 345 23.76 -22.74 33.36
N TYR A 346 22.59 -22.85 34.00
CA TYR A 346 22.44 -23.44 35.33
C TYR A 346 22.88 -24.92 35.34
N LEU A 347 22.38 -25.72 34.39
CA LEU A 347 22.75 -27.13 34.26
C LEU A 347 24.25 -27.31 33.98
N ALA A 348 24.85 -26.43 33.16
CA ALA A 348 26.28 -26.44 32.90
C ALA A 348 27.12 -26.13 34.16
N ALA A 349 26.69 -25.14 34.95
CA ALA A 349 27.34 -24.79 36.22
C ALA A 349 27.24 -25.94 37.25
N CYS A 350 26.07 -26.58 37.37
CA CYS A 350 25.89 -27.75 38.24
C CYS A 350 26.81 -28.91 37.82
N LYS A 351 26.92 -29.18 36.51
CA LYS A 351 27.81 -30.23 35.99
C LYS A 351 29.27 -29.94 36.31
N SER A 352 29.71 -28.69 36.11
CA SER A 352 31.08 -28.26 36.42
C SER A 352 31.42 -28.41 37.91
N ASN A 353 30.52 -27.99 38.81
CA ASN A 353 30.73 -28.08 40.25
C ASN A 353 30.72 -29.54 40.75
N SER A 354 29.89 -30.40 40.15
CA SER A 354 29.90 -31.84 40.43
C SER A 354 31.23 -32.50 40.05
N SER A 355 31.87 -32.08 38.96
CA SER A 355 33.18 -32.61 38.55
C SER A 355 34.31 -32.16 39.48
N GLN A 356 34.27 -30.92 39.97
CA GLN A 356 35.26 -30.43 40.94
C GLN A 356 35.14 -31.11 42.31
N GLY A 357 33.91 -31.34 42.80
CA GLY A 357 33.68 -32.07 44.05
C GLY A 357 34.12 -33.54 44.00
N TRP A 358 34.11 -34.17 42.82
CA TRP A 358 34.63 -35.53 42.62
C TRP A 358 36.16 -35.59 42.61
N LEU A 359 36.83 -34.63 41.94
CA LEU A 359 38.31 -34.55 41.92
C LEU A 359 38.91 -34.25 43.31
N ALA A 360 38.22 -33.45 44.13
CA ALA A 360 38.63 -33.19 45.51
C ALA A 360 38.49 -34.41 46.45
N ARG A 361 37.74 -35.46 46.06
CA ARG A 361 37.62 -36.71 46.84
C ARG A 361 38.60 -37.81 46.40
N ILE A 362 39.15 -37.74 45.18
CA ILE A 362 40.08 -38.75 44.66
C ILE A 362 41.55 -38.40 44.98
N THR A 363 41.84 -37.19 45.48
CA THR A 363 43.17 -36.90 46.04
C THR A 363 43.21 -37.42 47.48
N PRO A 364 43.82 -38.60 47.75
CA PRO A 364 44.05 -39.00 49.13
C PRO A 364 44.88 -37.90 49.78
N GLN A 365 44.39 -37.37 50.90
CA GLN A 365 45.23 -36.60 51.81
C GLN A 365 46.39 -37.51 52.19
N SER A 366 47.53 -37.30 51.52
CA SER A 366 48.81 -37.81 51.97
C SER A 366 49.04 -37.16 53.34
N THR A 367 48.67 -37.88 54.38
CA THR A 367 49.04 -37.62 55.76
C THR A 367 50.56 -37.75 55.86
N SER A 368 51.26 -36.71 55.42
CA SER A 368 52.67 -36.51 55.70
C SER A 368 52.75 -35.77 57.03
N GLY A 369 53.14 -36.48 58.08
CA GLY A 369 53.31 -35.86 59.40
C GLY A 369 53.36 -36.83 60.57
N ALA A 370 54.34 -37.73 60.59
CA ALA A 370 54.84 -38.30 61.83
C ALA A 370 56.37 -38.47 61.72
N HIS A 371 57.08 -37.37 61.96
CA HIS A 371 58.47 -37.40 62.38
C HIS A 371 58.59 -36.60 63.67
N LEU A 372 59.18 -37.27 64.67
CA LEU A 372 59.75 -36.84 65.95
C LEU A 372 58.88 -37.09 67.19
#